data_AF-A0A0S8IMI0-F1
#
_entry.id   AF-A0A0S8IMI0-F1
#
_cell.length_a   1.000
_cell.length_b   1.000
_cell.length_c   1.000
_cell.angle_alpha   90.00
_cell.angle_beta   90.00
_cell.angle_gamma   90.00
#
_symmetry.space_group_name_H-M   'P 1'
#
loop_
_entity.id
_entity.type
_entity.pdbx_description
1 polymer ?
#
loop_
_entity_poly.entity_id
_entity_poly.type
_entity_poly.pdbx_seq_one_letter_code
_entity_poly.pdbx_strand_id
1 'polypeptide(L)'
;MKISFKEWCLFVVIALLCLCAWLNLGYPQFSFIHLSLNRTQALTKAKEYLASRSIDTQNYSRIVAFSMDEWQDRYLQRTLGFRQEEAFLNRHGYELFHWKVRFFREFEKEEFILTISPRSGEVLSFKHLIEDIELRETFKKAIAKTQAEEFLKDFYRVDWRDYDFHEEKAKRLENRVDYSFSWERKDVYVPWQKEQGGAKLLIGATVSGNEVREFFKFNLDVPEKFRREIENQLALGEYLYGFYLILYIFLLGCSIYLVIKKGQDLASRLSKRFFLSLALFLLTFNLLSILNNTPYMAIHYRTSVSFMSFMGIFTIRKVMDALLLSFAFVLPGIAGESLRLRVFPDSPYSAFTHYLRTTFFSRSVSHCLLFGYVLFFILLGVQSSLFFIGQKTLGVWKEWIWLNQISSAYVPFLSAFVLAITASINEEVTFRLFGISLGKKYLKNTALAIFLTSCLWGIGHSTYAIFPVWFRSIEVGILGLIYGFIFVRYGLLTLIVAHYLFDVFWGVAGYIFGETSALLFVTGAFVLSIPLLLAVVCYFMNQKEDYKKSQKSIRGKLTPIQQYNLGVLTAYMYAKKSQGQSQQAIREELIAHEWDAELVDLALVELFGSQT
;
A
#
# COMPACT_ATOMS: atom_id res chain seq x y z
N MET A 1 0.48 -1.59 29.49
CA MET A 1 1.24 -0.34 29.26
C MET A 1 0.70 0.71 30.22
N LYS A 2 1.56 1.52 30.86
CA LYS A 2 1.10 2.64 31.71
C LYS A 2 1.31 3.95 30.97
N ILE A 3 0.29 4.39 30.22
CA ILE A 3 0.20 5.79 29.74
C ILE A 3 -0.45 6.58 30.86
N SER A 4 0.21 7.63 31.33
CA SER A 4 -0.36 8.53 32.33
C SER A 4 -1.56 9.29 31.76
N PHE A 5 -2.50 9.69 32.61
CA PHE A 5 -3.63 10.51 32.18
C PHE A 5 -3.18 11.81 31.48
N LYS A 6 -2.08 12.41 31.96
CA LYS A 6 -1.47 13.60 31.34
C LYS A 6 -0.98 13.33 29.92
N GLU A 7 -0.28 12.21 29.70
CA GLU A 7 0.16 11.80 28.36
C GLU A 7 -1.05 11.57 27.44
N TRP A 8 -2.10 10.89 27.92
CA TRP A 8 -3.36 10.73 27.16
C TRP A 8 -3.95 12.07 26.73
N CYS A 9 -4.14 13.01 27.66
CA CYS A 9 -4.66 14.33 27.33
C CYS A 9 -3.78 15.05 26.30
N LEU A 10 -2.45 15.01 26.48
CA LEU A 10 -1.52 15.63 25.55
C LEU A 10 -1.64 15.05 24.13
N PHE A 11 -1.59 13.73 23.98
CA PHE A 11 -1.68 13.09 22.67
C PHE A 11 -3.05 13.27 22.02
N VAL A 12 -4.14 13.28 22.80
CA VAL A 12 -5.48 13.59 22.25
C VAL A 12 -5.53 15.02 21.74
N VAL A 13 -4.99 15.99 22.46
CA VAL A 13 -4.92 17.39 21.98
C VAL A 13 -4.08 17.48 20.70
N ILE A 14 -2.91 16.83 20.66
CA ILE A 14 -2.07 16.79 19.45
C ILE A 14 -2.82 16.11 18.30
N ALA A 15 -3.51 15.00 18.55
CA ALA A 15 -4.31 14.29 17.56
C ALA A 15 -5.44 15.16 17.00
N LEU A 16 -6.12 15.95 17.83
CA LEU A 16 -7.15 16.89 17.39
C LEU A 16 -6.56 18.02 16.53
N LEU A 17 -5.41 18.57 16.92
CA LEU A 17 -4.70 19.57 16.11
C LEU A 17 -4.24 18.99 14.76
N CYS A 18 -3.70 17.79 14.76
CA CYS A 18 -3.29 17.05 13.56
C CYS A 18 -4.48 16.69 12.68
N LEU A 19 -5.62 16.30 13.26
CA LEU A 19 -6.87 16.08 12.53
C LEU A 19 -7.36 17.38 11.89
N CYS A 20 -7.31 18.50 12.61
CA CYS A 20 -7.63 19.81 12.04
C CYS A 20 -6.68 20.16 10.87
N ALA A 21 -5.38 19.91 11.02
CA ALA A 21 -4.42 20.11 9.94
C ALA A 21 -4.75 19.22 8.73
N TRP A 22 -5.06 17.95 8.95
CA TRP A 22 -5.47 17.02 7.89
C TRP A 22 -6.78 17.46 7.20
N LEU A 23 -7.79 17.91 7.95
CA LEU A 23 -9.06 18.40 7.39
C LEU A 23 -8.88 19.63 6.50
N ASN A 24 -7.92 20.50 6.81
CA ASN A 24 -7.66 21.70 6.01
C ASN A 24 -6.72 21.45 4.82
N LEU A 25 -5.75 20.52 4.97
CA LEU A 25 -4.67 20.34 4.01
C LEU A 25 -4.83 19.09 3.12
N GLY A 26 -5.37 18.00 3.68
CA GLY A 26 -5.45 16.69 3.03
C GLY A 26 -6.85 16.27 2.58
N TYR A 27 -7.88 16.51 3.39
CA TYR A 27 -9.26 16.05 3.14
C TYR A 27 -9.83 16.39 1.75
N PRO A 28 -9.66 17.60 1.19
CA PRO A 28 -10.28 17.96 -0.10
C PRO A 28 -9.93 16.99 -1.25
N GLN A 29 -8.81 16.28 -1.15
CA GLN A 29 -8.32 15.33 -2.15
C GLN A 29 -9.14 14.04 -2.26
N PHE A 30 -10.12 13.81 -1.38
CA PHE A 30 -10.91 12.57 -1.38
C PHE A 30 -12.36 12.76 -1.81
N SER A 31 -12.86 14.00 -1.85
CA SER A 31 -14.26 14.29 -2.18
C SER A 31 -14.56 14.31 -3.68
N PHE A 32 -13.55 14.46 -4.53
CA PHE A 32 -13.73 14.57 -5.99
C PHE A 32 -13.96 13.22 -6.71
N ILE A 33 -13.98 12.12 -5.97
CA ILE A 33 -14.10 10.77 -6.52
C ILE A 33 -15.57 10.44 -6.74
N HIS A 34 -15.93 10.09 -7.98
CA HIS A 34 -17.30 9.69 -8.36
C HIS A 34 -17.32 8.26 -8.87
N LEU A 35 -17.73 7.33 -8.00
CA LEU A 35 -17.81 5.89 -8.27
C LEU A 35 -19.25 5.40 -8.07
N SER A 36 -20.16 5.94 -8.89
CA SER A 36 -21.59 5.61 -8.81
C SER A 36 -21.91 4.27 -9.49
N LEU A 37 -21.28 3.98 -10.63
CA LEU A 37 -21.48 2.74 -11.37
C LEU A 37 -20.51 1.65 -10.91
N ASN A 38 -21.05 0.46 -10.67
CA ASN A 38 -20.27 -0.73 -10.35
C ASN A 38 -19.85 -1.50 -11.61
N ARG A 39 -18.95 -2.48 -11.43
CA ARG A 39 -18.42 -3.33 -12.48
C ARG A 39 -19.49 -3.98 -13.36
N THR A 40 -20.56 -4.50 -12.75
CA THR A 40 -21.64 -5.20 -13.46
C THR A 40 -22.43 -4.23 -14.33
N GLN A 41 -22.71 -3.02 -13.82
CA GLN A 41 -23.39 -1.99 -14.60
C GLN A 41 -22.53 -1.50 -15.78
N ALA A 42 -21.22 -1.31 -15.58
CA ALA A 42 -20.30 -0.97 -16.65
C ALA A 42 -20.26 -2.05 -17.75
N LEU A 43 -20.26 -3.33 -17.36
CA LEU A 43 -20.35 -4.44 -18.32
C LEU A 43 -21.66 -4.40 -19.11
N THR A 44 -22.78 -4.15 -18.44
CA THR A 44 -24.10 -4.05 -19.09
C THR A 44 -24.10 -2.92 -20.12
N LYS A 45 -23.58 -1.73 -19.77
CA LYS A 45 -23.47 -0.59 -20.70
C LYS A 45 -22.61 -0.92 -21.92
N ALA A 46 -21.49 -1.61 -21.72
CA ALA A 46 -20.64 -2.04 -22.82
C ALA A 46 -21.35 -3.07 -23.74
N LYS A 47 -22.11 -4.01 -23.18
CA LYS A 47 -22.91 -4.96 -23.96
C LYS A 47 -24.04 -4.30 -24.74
N GLU A 48 -24.76 -3.36 -24.12
CA GLU A 48 -25.80 -2.55 -24.78
C GLU A 48 -25.22 -1.81 -25.99
N TYR A 49 -24.04 -1.21 -25.82
CA TYR A 49 -23.35 -0.53 -26.91
C TYR A 49 -22.94 -1.48 -28.05
N LEU A 50 -22.35 -2.64 -27.74
CA LEU A 50 -21.95 -3.61 -28.76
C LEU A 50 -23.17 -4.21 -29.48
N ALA A 51 -24.26 -4.47 -28.76
CA ALA A 51 -25.52 -4.93 -29.35
C ALA A 51 -26.12 -3.89 -30.30
N SER A 52 -26.00 -2.58 -30.00
CA SER A 52 -26.43 -1.51 -30.91
C SER A 52 -25.65 -1.47 -32.24
N ARG A 53 -24.46 -2.10 -32.27
CA ARG A 53 -23.65 -2.32 -33.46
C ARG A 53 -23.83 -3.72 -34.06
N SER A 54 -24.86 -4.45 -33.64
CA SER A 54 -25.12 -5.84 -34.07
C SER A 54 -23.98 -6.81 -33.76
N ILE A 55 -23.16 -6.53 -32.74
CA ILE A 55 -22.07 -7.40 -32.30
C ILE A 55 -22.57 -8.28 -31.16
N ASP A 56 -22.57 -9.60 -31.38
CA ASP A 56 -22.85 -10.57 -30.33
C ASP A 56 -21.58 -10.88 -29.53
N THR A 57 -21.70 -10.76 -28.20
CA THR A 57 -20.59 -10.97 -27.25
C THR A 57 -20.67 -12.32 -26.53
N GLN A 58 -21.64 -13.19 -26.87
CA GLN A 58 -21.83 -14.47 -26.20
C GLN A 58 -20.60 -15.38 -26.28
N ASN A 59 -19.93 -15.39 -27.43
CA ASN A 59 -18.74 -16.23 -27.67
C ASN A 59 -17.42 -15.56 -27.24
N TYR A 60 -17.48 -14.38 -26.61
CA TYR A 60 -16.30 -13.66 -26.15
C TYR A 60 -16.09 -13.83 -24.65
N SER A 61 -14.83 -14.09 -24.29
CA SER A 61 -14.37 -13.90 -22.91
C SER A 61 -14.36 -12.42 -22.56
N ARG A 62 -14.60 -12.11 -21.28
CA ARG A 62 -14.76 -10.72 -20.82
C ARG A 62 -13.91 -10.40 -19.61
N ILE A 63 -13.33 -9.21 -19.59
CA ILE A 63 -12.63 -8.65 -18.44
C ILE A 63 -13.14 -7.24 -18.19
N VAL A 64 -13.38 -6.91 -16.93
CA VAL A 64 -13.77 -5.55 -16.51
C VAL A 64 -12.91 -5.13 -15.34
N ALA A 65 -12.13 -4.06 -15.53
CA ALA A 65 -11.25 -3.50 -14.53
C ALA A 65 -11.48 -2.00 -14.41
N PHE A 66 -11.29 -1.47 -13.20
CA PHE A 66 -11.20 -0.03 -13.02
C PHE A 66 -9.81 0.43 -13.48
N SER A 67 -9.72 1.62 -14.07
CA SER A 67 -8.47 2.11 -14.67
C SER A 67 -8.41 3.63 -14.70
N MET A 68 -7.20 4.13 -14.95
CA MET A 68 -6.85 5.55 -15.06
C MET A 68 -5.64 5.67 -16.01
N ASP A 69 -5.51 6.77 -16.74
CA ASP A 69 -4.28 7.08 -17.44
C ASP A 69 -3.30 7.83 -16.52
N GLU A 70 -2.27 7.13 -16.06
CA GLU A 70 -1.23 7.67 -15.17
C GLU A 70 -0.49 8.86 -15.77
N TRP A 71 -0.31 8.91 -17.09
CA TRP A 71 0.44 9.99 -17.72
C TRP A 71 -0.35 11.29 -17.75
N GLN A 72 -1.65 11.18 -18.02
CA GLN A 72 -2.56 12.32 -18.01
C GLN A 72 -2.71 12.88 -16.60
N ASP A 73 -2.89 12.00 -15.60
CA ASP A 73 -2.90 12.38 -14.18
C ASP A 73 -1.61 13.08 -13.77
N ARG A 74 -0.45 12.44 -13.97
CA ARG A 74 0.86 13.03 -13.65
C ARG A 74 1.03 14.40 -14.28
N TYR A 75 0.59 14.56 -15.53
CA TYR A 75 0.69 15.83 -16.23
C TYR A 75 -0.18 16.90 -15.58
N LEU A 76 -1.45 16.62 -15.33
CA LEU A 76 -2.38 17.56 -14.69
C LEU A 76 -1.93 17.89 -13.25
N GLN A 77 -1.53 16.90 -12.46
CA GLN A 77 -0.97 17.10 -11.13
C GLN A 77 0.28 17.99 -11.13
N ARG A 78 1.21 17.74 -12.05
CA ARG A 78 2.44 18.53 -12.14
C ARG A 78 2.17 19.97 -12.58
N THR A 79 1.27 20.17 -13.54
CA THR A 79 1.10 21.48 -14.21
C THR A 79 0.06 22.36 -13.53
N LEU A 80 -1.08 21.78 -13.16
CA LEU A 80 -2.21 22.51 -12.59
C LEU A 80 -2.22 22.41 -11.06
N GLY A 81 -1.79 21.28 -10.52
CA GLY A 81 -2.01 20.94 -9.11
C GLY A 81 -3.48 20.62 -8.81
N PHE A 82 -3.77 20.18 -7.59
CA PHE A 82 -5.05 19.57 -7.24
C PHE A 82 -6.30 20.42 -7.54
N ARG A 83 -6.36 21.68 -7.06
CA ARG A 83 -7.59 22.49 -7.18
C ARG A 83 -7.92 22.86 -8.63
N GLN A 84 -6.89 23.18 -9.41
CA GLN A 84 -7.03 23.53 -10.80
C GLN A 84 -7.29 22.29 -11.66
N GLU A 85 -6.75 21.12 -11.29
CA GLU A 85 -7.13 19.85 -11.90
C GLU A 85 -8.60 19.56 -11.65
N GLU A 86 -9.10 19.61 -10.41
CA GLU A 86 -10.51 19.38 -10.12
C GLU A 86 -11.43 20.33 -10.91
N ALA A 87 -11.05 21.61 -10.99
CA ALA A 87 -11.75 22.59 -11.82
C ALA A 87 -11.69 22.25 -13.32
N PHE A 88 -10.56 21.76 -13.82
CA PHE A 88 -10.37 21.29 -15.19
C PHE A 88 -11.28 20.09 -15.49
N LEU A 89 -11.29 19.09 -14.60
CA LEU A 89 -12.12 17.89 -14.72
C LEU A 89 -13.61 18.26 -14.83
N ASN A 90 -14.08 19.11 -13.92
CA ASN A 90 -15.47 19.55 -13.89
C ASN A 90 -15.85 20.45 -15.07
N ARG A 91 -14.99 21.42 -15.43
CA ARG A 91 -15.25 22.36 -16.53
C ARG A 91 -15.32 21.68 -17.88
N HIS A 92 -14.45 20.69 -18.12
CA HIS A 92 -14.35 20.03 -19.42
C HIS A 92 -15.06 18.68 -19.47
N GLY A 93 -15.67 18.23 -18.37
CA GLY A 93 -16.30 16.91 -18.27
C GLY A 93 -15.30 15.77 -18.46
N TYR A 94 -14.04 15.99 -18.08
CA TYR A 94 -12.96 15.04 -18.25
C TYR A 94 -13.04 13.95 -17.19
N GLU A 95 -13.04 12.70 -17.63
CA GLU A 95 -13.15 11.53 -16.76
C GLU A 95 -11.76 10.91 -16.59
N LEU A 96 -11.08 11.27 -15.50
CA LEU A 96 -9.75 10.74 -15.19
C LEU A 96 -9.78 9.23 -14.94
N PHE A 97 -10.82 8.77 -14.23
CA PHE A 97 -11.03 7.37 -13.91
C PHE A 97 -12.14 6.76 -14.77
N HIS A 98 -11.98 5.50 -15.16
CA HIS A 98 -12.94 4.82 -16.02
C HIS A 98 -12.96 3.31 -15.83
N TRP A 99 -14.09 2.69 -16.16
CA TRP A 99 -14.18 1.24 -16.28
C TRP A 99 -13.69 0.81 -17.66
N LYS A 100 -12.66 -0.03 -17.71
CA LYS A 100 -12.19 -0.66 -18.94
C LYS A 100 -12.83 -2.03 -19.10
N VAL A 101 -13.59 -2.21 -20.16
CA VAL A 101 -14.27 -3.46 -20.52
C VAL A 101 -13.61 -4.03 -21.77
N ARG A 102 -13.13 -5.28 -21.70
CA ARG A 102 -12.54 -6.00 -22.83
C ARG A 102 -13.38 -7.24 -23.15
N PHE A 103 -13.64 -7.46 -24.43
CA PHE A 103 -14.17 -8.70 -24.99
C PHE A 103 -13.12 -9.27 -25.95
N PHE A 104 -12.73 -10.52 -25.75
CA PHE A 104 -11.66 -11.15 -26.53
C PHE A 104 -11.89 -12.66 -26.71
N ARG A 105 -11.20 -13.23 -27.69
CA ARG A 105 -11.04 -14.68 -27.87
C ARG A 105 -9.56 -15.04 -27.81
N GLU A 106 -9.23 -16.21 -27.25
CA GLU A 106 -7.83 -16.64 -27.18
C GLU A 106 -7.29 -16.92 -28.58
N PHE A 107 -6.03 -16.55 -28.84
CA PHE A 107 -5.35 -16.73 -30.12
C PHE A 107 -5.95 -15.98 -31.31
N GLU A 108 -6.87 -15.05 -31.05
CA GLU A 108 -7.42 -14.15 -32.05
C GLU A 108 -7.02 -12.71 -31.71
N LYS A 109 -6.61 -11.95 -32.73
CA LYS A 109 -6.34 -10.51 -32.55
C LYS A 109 -7.63 -9.69 -32.43
N GLU A 110 -8.78 -10.28 -32.79
CA GLU A 110 -10.06 -9.61 -32.69
C GLU A 110 -10.44 -9.35 -31.22
N GLU A 111 -10.57 -8.08 -30.85
CA GLU A 111 -11.01 -7.67 -29.52
C GLU A 111 -11.86 -6.40 -29.57
N PHE A 112 -12.81 -6.29 -28.64
CA PHE A 112 -13.54 -5.06 -28.38
C PHE A 112 -13.15 -4.50 -27.03
N ILE A 113 -12.61 -3.28 -27.02
CA ILE A 113 -12.18 -2.59 -25.80
C ILE A 113 -12.98 -1.30 -25.66
N LEU A 114 -13.67 -1.15 -24.54
CA LEU A 114 -14.48 0.02 -24.22
C LEU A 114 -13.98 0.64 -22.93
N THR A 115 -14.07 1.97 -22.85
CA THR A 115 -13.99 2.69 -21.58
C THR A 115 -15.33 3.32 -21.27
N ILE A 116 -15.80 3.15 -20.04
CA ILE A 116 -17.12 3.58 -19.58
C ILE A 116 -16.93 4.57 -18.42
N SER A 117 -17.62 5.70 -18.46
CA SER A 117 -17.64 6.67 -17.36
C SER A 117 -18.21 6.00 -16.09
N PRO A 118 -17.53 6.13 -14.94
CA PRO A 118 -18.02 5.61 -13.66
C PRO A 118 -19.13 6.49 -13.06
N ARG A 119 -19.33 7.70 -13.60
CA ARG A 119 -20.36 8.67 -13.18
C ARG A 119 -21.63 8.52 -14.02
N SER A 120 -21.53 8.63 -15.35
CA SER A 120 -22.69 8.70 -16.26
C SER A 120 -23.02 7.39 -16.97
N GLY A 121 -22.04 6.48 -17.10
CA GLY A 121 -22.18 5.26 -17.91
C GLY A 121 -22.04 5.51 -19.42
N GLU A 122 -21.66 6.73 -19.83
CA GLU A 122 -21.31 7.04 -21.22
C GLU A 122 -20.10 6.20 -21.68
N VAL A 123 -20.12 5.77 -22.94
CA VAL A 123 -18.96 5.14 -23.60
C VAL A 123 -17.98 6.25 -23.97
N LEU A 124 -16.85 6.33 -23.27
CA LEU A 124 -15.81 7.35 -23.48
C LEU A 124 -14.86 6.98 -24.61
N SER A 125 -14.63 5.69 -24.83
CA SER A 125 -13.85 5.21 -25.96
C SER A 125 -14.28 3.82 -26.38
N PHE A 126 -14.03 3.50 -27.64
CA PHE A 126 -14.20 2.18 -28.22
C PHE A 126 -13.01 1.87 -29.11
N LYS A 127 -12.59 0.61 -29.11
CA LYS A 127 -11.53 0.09 -29.96
C LYS A 127 -11.89 -1.32 -30.40
N HIS A 128 -12.05 -1.52 -31.70
CA HIS A 128 -12.15 -2.81 -32.33
C HIS A 128 -10.78 -3.20 -32.90
N LEU A 129 -10.06 -4.08 -32.21
CA LEU A 129 -8.83 -4.67 -32.72
C LEU A 129 -9.21 -5.77 -33.71
N ILE A 130 -8.50 -5.84 -34.84
CA ILE A 130 -8.68 -6.85 -35.89
C ILE A 130 -7.32 -7.24 -36.46
N GLU A 131 -7.27 -8.33 -37.25
CA GLU A 131 -6.04 -8.79 -37.88
C GLU A 131 -5.44 -7.74 -38.82
N ASP A 132 -4.11 -7.65 -38.94
CA ASP A 132 -3.49 -6.64 -39.83
C ASP A 132 -3.73 -6.94 -41.31
N ILE A 133 -4.00 -8.20 -41.65
CA ILE A 133 -4.27 -8.68 -43.01
C ILE A 133 -5.76 -8.70 -43.36
N GLU A 134 -6.65 -8.33 -42.43
CA GLU A 134 -8.09 -8.32 -42.71
C GLU A 134 -8.41 -7.36 -43.87
N LEU A 135 -9.09 -7.90 -44.88
CA LEU A 135 -9.49 -7.17 -46.07
C LEU A 135 -10.60 -6.18 -45.70
N ARG A 136 -10.37 -4.90 -46.01
CA ARG A 136 -11.39 -3.86 -45.93
C ARG A 136 -11.35 -3.05 -47.21
N GLU A 137 -12.51 -2.58 -47.64
CA GLU A 137 -12.57 -1.63 -48.75
C GLU A 137 -11.71 -0.41 -48.43
N THR A 138 -10.83 0.00 -49.35
CA THR A 138 -9.98 1.16 -49.11
C THR A 138 -10.66 2.40 -49.67
N PHE A 139 -11.23 3.21 -48.79
CA PHE A 139 -11.79 4.50 -49.19
C PHE A 139 -10.73 5.57 -49.39
N LYS A 140 -11.10 6.59 -50.16
CA LYS A 140 -10.32 7.82 -50.24
C LYS A 140 -10.34 8.49 -48.87
N LYS A 141 -9.18 8.98 -48.44
CA LYS A 141 -8.96 9.78 -47.22
C LYS A 141 -10.07 10.79 -46.92
N ALA A 142 -10.53 11.55 -47.92
CA ALA A 142 -11.57 12.58 -47.72
C ALA A 142 -12.92 12.00 -47.28
N ILE A 143 -13.29 10.81 -47.79
CA ILE A 143 -14.50 10.09 -47.40
C ILE A 143 -14.35 9.59 -45.96
N ALA A 144 -13.20 8.99 -45.63
CA ALA A 144 -12.90 8.51 -44.28
C ALA A 144 -12.93 9.65 -43.25
N LYS A 145 -12.41 10.83 -43.60
CA LYS A 145 -12.47 12.02 -42.73
C LYS A 145 -13.91 12.47 -42.50
N THR A 146 -14.71 12.56 -43.55
CA THR A 146 -16.13 12.96 -43.45
C THR A 146 -16.90 11.98 -42.57
N GLN A 147 -16.68 10.68 -42.76
CA GLN A 147 -17.29 9.64 -41.92
C GLN A 147 -16.91 9.76 -40.44
N ALA A 148 -15.64 10.07 -40.14
CA ALA A 148 -15.19 10.31 -38.78
C ALA A 148 -15.87 11.55 -38.16
N GLU A 149 -15.99 12.63 -38.93
CA GLU A 149 -16.62 13.87 -38.48
C GLU A 149 -18.13 13.70 -38.23
N GLU A 150 -18.85 13.02 -39.13
CA GLU A 150 -20.27 12.72 -38.97
C GLU A 150 -20.49 11.80 -37.76
N PHE A 151 -19.70 10.74 -37.61
CA PHE A 151 -19.80 9.83 -36.49
C PHE A 151 -19.59 10.54 -35.14
N LEU A 152 -18.53 11.34 -35.00
CA LEU A 152 -18.25 12.04 -33.75
C LEU A 152 -19.31 13.11 -33.45
N LYS A 153 -19.85 13.77 -34.48
CA LYS A 153 -20.97 14.71 -34.35
C LYS A 153 -22.23 14.01 -33.86
N ASP A 154 -22.58 12.86 -34.39
CA ASP A 154 -23.81 12.16 -34.01
C ASP A 154 -23.68 11.46 -32.65
N PHE A 155 -22.55 10.81 -32.40
CA PHE A 155 -22.34 10.03 -31.19
C PHE A 155 -22.10 10.89 -29.95
N TYR A 156 -21.22 11.90 -30.06
CA TYR A 156 -20.84 12.77 -28.94
C TYR A 156 -21.46 14.17 -28.99
N ARG A 157 -22.24 14.49 -30.02
CA ARG A 157 -22.82 15.83 -30.23
C ARG A 157 -21.74 16.92 -30.35
N VAL A 158 -20.65 16.60 -31.04
CA VAL A 158 -19.51 17.51 -31.24
C VAL A 158 -19.93 18.72 -32.07
N ASP A 159 -19.58 19.91 -31.59
CA ASP A 159 -19.62 21.14 -32.37
C ASP A 159 -18.22 21.46 -32.92
N TRP A 160 -18.03 21.29 -34.23
CA TRP A 160 -16.74 21.53 -34.89
C TRP A 160 -16.24 22.97 -34.79
N ARG A 161 -17.08 23.94 -34.38
CA ARG A 161 -16.63 25.31 -34.10
C ARG A 161 -15.68 25.38 -32.91
N ASP A 162 -15.80 24.44 -31.97
CA ASP A 162 -15.01 24.38 -30.74
C ASP A 162 -13.68 23.63 -30.91
N TYR A 163 -13.43 23.06 -32.09
CA TYR A 163 -12.28 22.21 -32.36
C TYR A 163 -11.48 22.68 -33.57
N ASP A 164 -10.17 22.46 -33.52
CA ASP A 164 -9.27 22.59 -34.65
C ASP A 164 -8.74 21.22 -35.06
N PHE A 165 -8.48 21.04 -36.35
CA PHE A 165 -7.87 19.80 -36.84
C PHE A 165 -6.46 19.65 -36.27
N HIS A 166 -6.19 18.53 -35.61
CA HIS A 166 -4.92 18.30 -34.91
C HIS A 166 -3.98 17.44 -35.74
N GLU A 167 -4.37 16.19 -36.00
CA GLU A 167 -3.48 15.22 -36.64
C GLU A 167 -4.23 14.27 -37.58
N GLU A 168 -3.50 13.86 -38.62
CA GLU A 168 -3.85 12.77 -39.50
C GLU A 168 -2.75 11.71 -39.50
N LYS A 169 -3.14 10.45 -39.38
CA LYS A 169 -2.24 9.31 -39.59
C LYS A 169 -2.89 8.29 -40.52
N ALA A 170 -2.16 7.87 -41.54
CA ALA A 170 -2.57 6.77 -42.42
C ALA A 170 -1.65 5.56 -42.17
N LYS A 171 -2.21 4.48 -41.65
CA LYS A 171 -1.50 3.21 -41.48
C LYS A 171 -1.85 2.30 -42.65
N ARG A 172 -0.91 2.16 -43.59
CA ARG A 172 -1.04 1.19 -44.69
C ARG A 172 -0.71 -0.20 -44.18
N LEU A 173 -1.66 -1.10 -44.36
CA LEU A 173 -1.54 -2.53 -44.10
C LEU A 173 -1.64 -3.28 -45.43
N GLU A 174 -1.44 -4.59 -45.41
CA GLU A 174 -1.39 -5.41 -46.63
C GLU A 174 -2.69 -5.31 -47.45
N ASN A 175 -3.84 -5.43 -46.77
CA ASN A 175 -5.16 -5.50 -47.42
C ASN A 175 -6.09 -4.33 -47.07
N ARG A 176 -5.58 -3.26 -46.42
CA ARG A 176 -6.36 -2.07 -46.07
C ARG A 176 -5.51 -0.85 -45.72
N VAL A 177 -6.15 0.31 -45.63
CA VAL A 177 -5.58 1.52 -45.05
C VAL A 177 -6.49 2.01 -43.92
N ASP A 178 -5.92 2.13 -42.72
CA ASP A 178 -6.60 2.72 -41.57
C ASP A 178 -6.24 4.22 -41.51
N TYR A 179 -7.26 5.08 -41.49
CA TYR A 179 -7.08 6.52 -41.33
C TYR A 179 -7.49 6.94 -39.93
N SER A 180 -6.55 7.47 -39.16
CA SER A 180 -6.79 8.05 -37.83
C SER A 180 -6.81 9.57 -37.93
N PHE A 181 -7.86 10.17 -37.38
CA PHE A 181 -8.03 11.61 -37.33
C PHE A 181 -8.24 12.04 -35.88
N SER A 182 -7.66 13.17 -35.52
CA SER A 182 -7.90 13.81 -34.23
C SER A 182 -8.07 15.31 -34.38
N TRP A 183 -8.83 15.88 -33.45
CA TRP A 183 -9.12 17.29 -33.36
C TRP A 183 -8.84 17.76 -31.94
N GLU A 184 -8.18 18.91 -31.83
CA GLU A 184 -7.86 19.56 -30.56
C GLU A 184 -8.93 20.56 -30.19
N ARG A 185 -9.33 20.57 -28.92
CA ARG A 185 -10.33 21.51 -28.41
C ARG A 185 -9.70 22.90 -28.21
N LYS A 186 -10.29 23.94 -28.81
CA LYS A 186 -9.71 25.30 -28.90
C LYS A 186 -9.50 25.98 -27.55
N ASP A 187 -10.39 25.75 -26.59
CA ASP A 187 -10.34 26.35 -25.26
C ASP A 187 -9.44 25.59 -24.28
N VAL A 188 -8.77 24.52 -24.73
CA VAL A 188 -7.96 23.65 -23.86
C VAL A 188 -6.52 23.55 -24.34
N TYR A 189 -5.65 24.30 -23.67
CA TYR A 189 -4.20 24.14 -23.77
C TYR A 189 -3.59 24.29 -22.37
N VAL A 190 -2.94 23.22 -21.90
CA VAL A 190 -2.28 23.21 -20.58
C VAL A 190 -0.77 23.28 -20.82
N PRO A 191 -0.12 24.45 -20.67
CA PRO A 191 1.32 24.57 -20.88
C PRO A 191 2.10 23.85 -19.77
N TRP A 192 3.21 23.19 -20.12
CA TRP A 192 4.09 22.57 -19.12
C TRP A 192 5.21 23.51 -18.66
N GLN A 193 6.09 23.89 -19.57
CA GLN A 193 7.16 24.87 -19.35
C GLN A 193 7.27 25.76 -20.59
N LYS A 194 7.81 26.97 -20.41
CA LYS A 194 7.99 27.92 -21.51
C LYS A 194 8.75 27.25 -22.66
N GLU A 195 8.18 27.29 -23.86
CA GLU A 195 8.77 26.74 -25.10
C GLU A 195 8.98 25.22 -25.12
N GLN A 196 8.38 24.46 -24.19
CA GLN A 196 8.48 22.98 -24.16
C GLN A 196 7.18 22.27 -24.56
N GLY A 197 6.22 23.02 -25.08
CA GLY A 197 4.90 22.52 -25.47
C GLY A 197 3.94 22.45 -24.28
N GLY A 198 2.76 21.91 -24.56
CA GLY A 198 1.66 21.82 -23.62
C GLY A 198 0.73 20.68 -24.02
N ALA A 199 -0.05 20.18 -23.07
CA ALA A 199 -1.03 19.17 -23.35
C ALA A 199 -2.28 19.75 -23.98
N LYS A 200 -2.84 18.98 -24.91
CA LYS A 200 -4.02 19.33 -25.68
C LYS A 200 -5.10 18.27 -25.47
N LEU A 201 -6.34 18.72 -25.33
CA LEU A 201 -7.46 17.79 -25.18
C LEU A 201 -7.98 17.37 -26.56
N LEU A 202 -7.81 16.10 -26.87
CA LEU A 202 -8.14 15.54 -28.17
C LEU A 202 -9.43 14.73 -28.14
N ILE A 203 -10.16 14.81 -29.24
CA ILE A 203 -11.18 13.86 -29.66
C ILE A 203 -10.71 13.24 -30.98
N GLY A 204 -11.02 11.97 -31.22
CA GLY A 204 -10.56 11.33 -32.44
C GLY A 204 -11.28 10.04 -32.77
N ALA A 205 -11.11 9.65 -34.04
CA ALA A 205 -11.67 8.44 -34.61
C ALA A 205 -10.73 7.82 -35.64
N THR A 206 -10.72 6.50 -35.71
CA THR A 206 -10.00 5.71 -36.71
C THR A 206 -11.01 5.00 -37.58
N VAL A 207 -10.94 5.26 -38.89
CA VAL A 207 -11.81 4.66 -39.91
C VAL A 207 -11.02 3.60 -40.68
N SER A 208 -11.63 2.42 -40.80
CA SER A 208 -11.09 1.28 -41.53
C SER A 208 -12.18 0.70 -42.43
N GLY A 209 -12.05 0.92 -43.73
CA GLY A 209 -13.15 0.73 -44.67
C GLY A 209 -14.39 1.50 -44.24
N ASN A 210 -15.53 0.82 -44.16
CA ASN A 210 -16.82 1.44 -43.84
C ASN A 210 -17.09 1.53 -42.33
N GLU A 211 -16.12 1.18 -41.48
CA GLU A 211 -16.29 1.11 -40.04
C GLU A 211 -15.47 2.20 -39.33
N VAL A 212 -16.11 2.90 -38.38
CA VAL A 212 -15.39 3.62 -37.33
C VAL A 212 -14.93 2.61 -36.28
N ARG A 213 -13.72 2.10 -36.50
CA ARG A 213 -13.08 1.01 -35.76
C ARG A 213 -12.65 1.43 -34.36
N GLU A 214 -12.18 2.67 -34.21
CA GLU A 214 -11.76 3.22 -32.93
C GLU A 214 -12.27 4.65 -32.76
N PHE A 215 -12.59 5.05 -31.54
CA PHE A 215 -12.79 6.45 -31.18
C PHE A 215 -12.53 6.67 -29.70
N PHE A 216 -12.25 7.92 -29.34
CA PHE A 216 -12.07 8.33 -27.96
C PHE A 216 -12.56 9.76 -27.76
N LYS A 217 -13.14 9.99 -26.59
CA LYS A 217 -13.48 11.28 -26.02
C LYS A 217 -12.47 11.56 -24.92
N PHE A 218 -11.83 12.71 -24.96
CA PHE A 218 -10.93 13.17 -23.89
C PHE A 218 -9.56 12.46 -23.79
N ASN A 219 -8.83 12.35 -24.89
CA ASN A 219 -7.41 11.98 -24.80
C ASN A 219 -6.56 13.23 -24.58
N LEU A 220 -5.93 13.36 -23.42
CA LEU A 220 -5.00 14.45 -23.15
C LEU A 220 -3.62 14.07 -23.74
N ASP A 221 -3.22 14.74 -24.82
CA ASP A 221 -1.94 14.48 -25.48
C ASP A 221 -0.78 15.07 -24.66
N VAL A 222 -0.08 14.20 -23.95
CA VAL A 222 1.02 14.57 -23.05
C VAL A 222 2.35 14.62 -23.82
N PRO A 223 3.07 15.76 -23.81
CA PRO A 223 4.34 15.91 -24.52
C PRO A 223 5.38 14.83 -24.16
N GLU A 224 6.08 14.30 -25.16
CA GLU A 224 7.10 13.25 -24.97
C GLU A 224 8.24 13.70 -24.04
N LYS A 225 8.64 14.97 -24.10
CA LYS A 225 9.67 15.53 -23.22
C LYS A 225 9.29 15.43 -21.73
N PHE A 226 8.01 15.65 -21.40
CA PHE A 226 7.51 15.46 -20.04
C PHE A 226 7.65 14.00 -19.60
N ARG A 227 7.23 13.06 -20.46
CA ARG A 227 7.33 11.62 -20.17
C ARG A 227 8.77 11.24 -19.84
N ARG A 228 9.72 11.65 -20.68
CA ARG A 228 11.15 11.40 -20.48
C ARG A 228 11.68 12.01 -19.18
N GLU A 229 11.25 13.22 -18.79
CA GLU A 229 11.66 13.82 -17.52
C GLU A 229 11.17 13.01 -16.31
N ILE A 230 9.91 12.58 -16.34
CA ILE A 230 9.33 11.77 -15.27
C ILE A 230 9.96 10.38 -15.19
N GLU A 231 10.20 9.72 -16.33
CA GLU A 231 10.89 8.42 -16.39
C GLU A 231 12.29 8.49 -15.75
N ASN A 232 13.04 9.57 -16.01
CA ASN A 232 14.34 9.79 -15.37
C ASN A 232 14.23 9.93 -13.85
N GLN A 233 13.18 10.60 -13.34
CA GLN A 233 12.94 10.67 -11.90
C GLN A 233 12.56 9.32 -11.30
N LEU A 234 11.69 8.55 -11.98
CA LEU A 234 11.32 7.20 -11.53
C LEU A 234 12.54 6.27 -11.50
N ALA A 235 13.45 6.37 -12.48
CA ALA A 235 14.70 5.61 -12.48
C ALA A 235 15.58 5.92 -11.26
N LEU A 236 15.65 7.18 -10.81
CA LEU A 236 16.31 7.54 -9.55
C LEU A 236 15.66 6.84 -8.35
N GLY A 237 14.33 6.75 -8.34
CA GLY A 237 13.58 6.01 -7.33
C GLY A 237 13.96 4.52 -7.30
N GLU A 238 14.05 3.88 -8.46
CA GLU A 238 14.51 2.49 -8.59
C GLU A 238 15.95 2.29 -8.08
N TYR A 239 16.87 3.23 -8.34
CA TYR A 239 18.23 3.15 -7.78
C TYR A 239 18.25 3.25 -6.25
N LEU A 240 17.47 4.17 -5.68
CA LEU A 240 17.33 4.29 -4.22
C LEU A 240 16.73 3.02 -3.61
N TYR A 241 15.72 2.44 -4.25
CA TYR A 241 15.11 1.19 -3.82
C TYR A 241 16.08 0.00 -3.92
N GLY A 242 16.88 -0.07 -4.97
CA GLY A 242 17.96 -1.05 -5.11
C GLY A 242 18.98 -0.94 -3.98
N PHE A 243 19.37 0.28 -3.59
CA PHE A 243 20.23 0.52 -2.43
C PHE A 243 19.57 0.07 -1.12
N TYR A 244 18.28 0.39 -0.93
CA TYR A 244 17.50 -0.13 0.20
C TYR A 244 17.51 -1.66 0.24
N LEU A 245 17.31 -2.33 -0.89
CA LEU A 245 17.24 -3.79 -0.95
C LEU A 245 18.55 -4.45 -0.49
N ILE A 246 19.70 -3.88 -0.84
CA ILE A 246 21.02 -4.35 -0.35
C ILE A 246 21.08 -4.27 1.17
N LEU A 247 20.72 -3.13 1.75
CA LEU A 247 20.72 -2.93 3.20
C LEU A 247 19.67 -3.80 3.91
N TYR A 248 18.52 -4.01 3.29
CA TYR A 248 17.46 -4.88 3.80
C TYR A 248 17.91 -6.35 3.81
N ILE A 249 18.54 -6.84 2.74
CA ILE A 249 19.11 -8.19 2.69
C ILE A 249 20.21 -8.36 3.74
N PHE A 250 21.07 -7.35 3.93
CA PHE A 250 22.06 -7.36 5.01
C PHE A 250 21.39 -7.46 6.39
N LEU A 251 20.31 -6.71 6.62
CA LEU A 251 19.52 -6.78 7.85
C LEU A 251 18.90 -8.17 8.04
N LEU A 252 18.35 -8.78 6.99
CA LEU A 252 17.84 -10.16 7.03
C LEU A 252 18.95 -11.16 7.35
N GLY A 253 20.14 -11.01 6.74
CA GLY A 253 21.32 -11.82 7.06
C GLY A 253 21.73 -11.73 8.53
N CYS A 254 21.69 -10.53 9.11
CA CYS A 254 21.90 -10.32 10.55
C CYS A 254 20.85 -11.06 11.40
N SER A 255 19.58 -11.05 10.99
CA SER A 255 18.51 -11.76 11.69
C SER A 255 18.71 -13.27 11.65
N ILE A 256 19.09 -13.83 10.49
CA ILE A 256 19.38 -15.25 10.31
C ILE A 256 20.53 -15.67 11.23
N TYR A 257 21.64 -14.92 11.21
CA TYR A 257 22.78 -15.18 12.09
C TYR A 257 22.38 -15.20 13.57
N LEU A 258 21.57 -14.24 14.02
CA LEU A 258 21.13 -14.18 15.41
C LEU A 258 20.17 -15.32 15.78
N VAL A 259 19.28 -15.73 14.88
CA VAL A 259 18.43 -16.91 15.09
C VAL A 259 19.27 -18.19 15.16
N ILE A 260 20.32 -18.33 14.35
CA ILE A 260 21.23 -19.49 14.44
C ILE A 260 21.95 -19.48 15.80
N LYS A 261 22.47 -18.32 16.23
CA LYS A 261 23.23 -18.20 17.48
C LYS A 261 22.37 -18.34 18.74
N LYS A 262 21.15 -17.81 18.73
CA LYS A 262 20.28 -17.62 19.91
C LYS A 262 18.86 -18.18 19.73
N GLY A 263 18.66 -19.04 18.74
CA GLY A 263 17.34 -19.66 18.47
C GLY A 263 16.86 -20.60 19.57
N GLN A 264 17.79 -21.07 20.42
CA GLN A 264 17.47 -21.89 21.59
C GLN A 264 17.15 -21.08 22.86
N ASP A 265 17.35 -19.76 22.83
CA ASP A 265 16.91 -18.88 23.91
C ASP A 265 15.39 -19.03 24.09
N LEU A 266 14.92 -18.93 25.34
CA LEU A 266 13.53 -19.15 25.70
C LEU A 266 12.58 -18.21 24.95
N ALA A 267 12.95 -16.93 24.83
CA ALA A 267 12.19 -15.93 24.07
C ALA A 267 11.98 -16.36 22.60
N SER A 268 13.06 -16.79 21.94
CA SER A 268 13.06 -17.26 20.55
C SER A 268 12.14 -18.48 20.36
N ARG A 269 12.21 -19.46 21.28
CA ARG A 269 11.35 -20.67 21.21
C ARG A 269 9.87 -20.35 21.41
N LEU A 270 9.55 -19.44 22.34
CA LEU A 270 8.18 -19.02 22.61
C LEU A 270 7.59 -18.25 21.42
N SER A 271 8.36 -17.33 20.82
CA SER A 271 7.89 -16.50 19.72
C SER A 271 7.87 -17.19 18.37
N LYS A 272 8.72 -18.22 18.14
CA LYS A 272 8.80 -18.95 16.86
C LYS A 272 7.44 -19.45 16.38
N ARG A 273 6.68 -20.13 17.24
CA ARG A 273 5.35 -20.64 16.86
C ARG A 273 4.38 -19.51 16.53
N PHE A 274 4.42 -18.43 17.32
CA PHE A 274 3.59 -17.26 17.09
C PHE A 274 3.89 -16.59 15.75
N PHE A 275 5.15 -16.33 15.42
CA PHE A 275 5.52 -15.72 14.14
C PHE A 275 5.21 -16.61 12.95
N LEU A 276 5.38 -17.93 13.06
CA LEU A 276 4.96 -18.86 12.00
C LEU A 276 3.44 -18.89 11.82
N SER A 277 2.66 -18.85 12.91
CA SER A 277 1.20 -18.74 12.83
C SER A 277 0.77 -17.41 12.20
N LEU A 278 1.44 -16.31 12.54
CA LEU A 278 1.16 -15.00 11.94
C LEU A 278 1.55 -14.96 10.46
N ALA A 279 2.66 -15.59 10.07
CA ALA A 279 3.06 -15.76 8.69
C ALA A 279 2.05 -16.59 7.88
N LEU A 280 1.54 -17.69 8.44
CA LEU A 280 0.50 -18.48 7.77
C LEU A 280 -0.83 -17.73 7.66
N PHE A 281 -1.18 -16.94 8.68
CA PHE A 281 -2.34 -16.04 8.63
C PHE A 281 -2.18 -15.03 7.48
N LEU A 282 -1.04 -14.33 7.42
CA LEU A 282 -0.76 -13.38 6.34
C LEU A 282 -0.70 -14.05 4.97
N LEU A 283 -0.11 -15.25 4.86
CA LEU A 283 -0.09 -16.01 3.61
C LEU A 283 -1.49 -16.32 3.13
N THR A 284 -2.37 -16.79 4.03
CA THR A 284 -3.77 -17.08 3.71
C THR A 284 -4.46 -15.85 3.11
N PHE A 285 -4.33 -14.70 3.76
CA PHE A 285 -4.94 -13.46 3.30
C PHE A 285 -4.30 -12.91 2.02
N ASN A 286 -2.99 -13.03 1.85
CA ASN A 286 -2.31 -12.66 0.61
C ASN A 286 -2.76 -13.55 -0.57
N LEU A 287 -2.92 -14.86 -0.36
CA LEU A 287 -3.46 -15.76 -1.38
C LEU A 287 -4.91 -15.40 -1.75
N LEU A 288 -5.75 -15.08 -0.76
CA LEU A 288 -7.10 -14.56 -1.02
C LEU A 288 -7.07 -13.24 -1.80
N SER A 289 -6.11 -12.36 -1.51
CA SER A 289 -5.93 -11.09 -2.20
C SER A 289 -5.54 -11.29 -3.68
N ILE A 290 -4.74 -12.30 -4.01
CA ILE A 290 -4.43 -12.64 -5.41
C ILE A 290 -5.72 -12.96 -6.18
N LEU A 291 -6.59 -13.80 -5.63
CA LEU A 291 -7.89 -14.11 -6.23
C LEU A 291 -8.75 -12.84 -6.35
N ASN A 292 -8.77 -12.02 -5.29
CA ASN A 292 -9.54 -10.80 -5.22
C ASN A 292 -9.16 -9.75 -6.29
N ASN A 293 -7.88 -9.66 -6.64
CA ASN A 293 -7.34 -8.67 -7.58
C ASN A 293 -7.22 -9.21 -9.02
N THR A 294 -7.79 -10.38 -9.32
CA THR A 294 -7.76 -10.99 -10.66
C THR A 294 -8.18 -10.04 -11.79
N PRO A 295 -9.23 -9.20 -11.68
CA PRO A 295 -9.64 -8.32 -12.78
C PRO A 295 -8.57 -7.30 -13.15
N TYR A 296 -7.90 -6.71 -12.16
CA TYR A 296 -6.79 -5.78 -12.36
C TYR A 296 -5.65 -6.43 -13.13
N MET A 297 -5.41 -7.71 -12.88
CA MET A 297 -4.30 -8.46 -13.47
C MET A 297 -4.64 -8.94 -14.89
N ALA A 298 -5.87 -9.42 -15.07
CA ALA A 298 -6.37 -9.91 -16.34
C ALA A 298 -6.46 -8.81 -17.40
N ILE A 299 -6.70 -7.55 -17.03
CA ILE A 299 -6.85 -6.46 -18.02
C ILE A 299 -5.60 -6.23 -18.89
N HIS A 300 -4.45 -6.75 -18.48
CA HIS A 300 -3.17 -6.69 -19.21
C HIS A 300 -2.87 -7.94 -20.05
N TYR A 301 -3.80 -8.90 -20.12
CA TYR A 301 -3.67 -10.10 -20.94
C TYR A 301 -3.52 -9.78 -22.44
N ARG A 302 -2.69 -10.55 -23.14
CA ARG A 302 -2.47 -10.47 -24.59
C ARG A 302 -3.00 -11.76 -25.22
N THR A 303 -3.88 -11.66 -26.22
CA THR A 303 -4.52 -12.82 -26.85
C THR A 303 -3.58 -13.71 -27.65
N SER A 304 -2.34 -13.29 -27.90
CA SER A 304 -1.32 -14.07 -28.61
C SER A 304 -0.83 -15.33 -27.86
N VAL A 305 -1.20 -15.50 -26.60
CA VAL A 305 -0.86 -16.66 -25.75
C VAL A 305 -2.13 -17.16 -25.07
N SER A 306 -2.18 -18.41 -24.60
CA SER A 306 -3.37 -18.88 -23.86
C SER A 306 -3.61 -18.08 -22.58
N PHE A 307 -4.87 -17.82 -22.27
CA PHE A 307 -5.28 -17.16 -21.03
C PHE A 307 -4.87 -17.95 -19.80
N MET A 308 -5.01 -19.28 -19.85
CA MET A 308 -4.62 -20.15 -18.74
C MET A 308 -3.10 -20.08 -18.48
N SER A 309 -2.27 -20.03 -19.52
CA SER A 309 -0.82 -19.87 -19.37
C SER A 309 -0.46 -18.51 -18.79
N PHE A 310 -1.09 -17.43 -19.27
CA PHE A 310 -0.90 -16.08 -18.72
C PHE A 310 -1.25 -16.02 -17.23
N MET A 311 -2.45 -16.50 -16.87
CA MET A 311 -2.92 -16.52 -15.48
C MET A 311 -2.06 -17.45 -14.61
N GLY A 312 -1.61 -18.59 -15.13
CA GLY A 312 -0.72 -19.52 -14.44
C GLY A 312 0.63 -18.90 -14.09
N ILE A 313 1.34 -18.33 -15.06
CA ILE A 313 2.63 -17.65 -14.83
C ILE A 313 2.46 -16.49 -13.85
N PHE A 314 1.41 -15.69 -14.06
CA PHE A 314 1.14 -14.56 -13.20
C PHE A 314 0.85 -15.00 -11.75
N THR A 315 0.01 -16.02 -11.57
CA THR A 315 -0.33 -16.58 -10.25
C THR A 315 0.90 -17.14 -9.57
N ILE A 316 1.77 -17.88 -10.28
CA ILE A 316 3.03 -18.39 -9.72
C ILE A 316 3.89 -17.24 -9.20
N ARG A 317 4.09 -16.16 -9.99
CA ARG A 317 4.86 -14.99 -9.56
C ARG A 317 4.25 -14.36 -8.29
N LYS A 318 2.94 -14.16 -8.26
CA LYS A 318 2.27 -13.58 -7.09
C LYS A 318 2.25 -14.49 -5.87
N VAL A 319 2.18 -15.81 -6.04
CA VAL A 319 2.33 -16.77 -4.94
C VAL A 319 3.75 -16.70 -4.38
N MET A 320 4.78 -16.57 -5.22
CA MET A 320 6.16 -16.36 -4.74
C MET A 320 6.29 -15.03 -3.98
N ASP A 321 5.74 -13.93 -4.50
CA ASP A 321 5.71 -12.64 -3.80
C ASP A 321 5.01 -12.77 -2.43
N ALA A 322 3.84 -13.42 -2.40
CA ALA A 322 3.06 -13.64 -1.19
C ALA A 322 3.81 -14.50 -0.16
N LEU A 323 4.52 -15.54 -0.59
CA LEU A 323 5.35 -16.37 0.28
C LEU A 323 6.49 -15.56 0.88
N LEU A 324 7.22 -14.80 0.08
CA LEU A 324 8.32 -13.96 0.55
C LEU A 324 7.80 -12.92 1.54
N LEU A 325 6.76 -12.16 1.18
CA LEU A 325 6.21 -11.10 2.01
C LEU A 325 5.57 -11.62 3.31
N SER A 326 4.97 -12.81 3.28
CA SER A 326 4.35 -13.39 4.48
C SER A 326 5.36 -13.99 5.45
N PHE A 327 6.59 -14.28 5.02
CA PHE A 327 7.62 -14.89 5.86
C PHE A 327 8.82 -13.97 6.15
N ALA A 328 8.98 -12.87 5.42
CA ALA A 328 10.15 -11.98 5.52
C ALA A 328 10.42 -11.49 6.95
N PHE A 329 9.38 -11.21 7.72
CA PHE A 329 9.49 -10.73 9.10
C PHE A 329 9.69 -11.82 10.15
N VAL A 330 9.58 -13.12 9.82
CA VAL A 330 9.62 -14.21 10.82
C VAL A 330 10.98 -14.26 11.51
N LEU A 331 12.08 -14.24 10.74
CA LEU A 331 13.43 -14.30 11.30
C LEU A 331 13.82 -12.99 12.02
N PRO A 332 13.57 -11.79 11.44
CA PRO A 332 13.66 -10.54 12.19
C PRO A 332 12.86 -10.56 13.49
N GLY A 333 11.62 -11.06 13.48
CA GLY A 333 10.76 -11.15 14.66
C GLY A 333 11.37 -12.01 15.75
N ILE A 334 11.79 -13.24 15.44
CA ILE A 334 12.41 -14.14 16.42
C ILE A 334 13.70 -13.52 16.98
N ALA A 335 14.57 -12.98 16.12
CA ALA A 335 15.80 -12.33 16.55
C ALA A 335 15.53 -11.08 17.40
N GLY A 336 14.53 -10.29 17.02
CA GLY A 336 14.12 -9.07 17.69
C GLY A 336 13.55 -9.33 19.08
N GLU A 337 12.75 -10.37 19.27
CA GLU A 337 12.27 -10.79 20.60
C GLU A 337 13.41 -11.11 21.56
N SER A 338 14.38 -11.93 21.14
CA SER A 338 15.56 -12.27 21.95
C SER A 338 16.42 -11.04 22.23
N LEU A 339 16.64 -10.20 21.23
CA LEU A 339 17.54 -9.07 21.36
C LEU A 339 16.94 -7.93 22.19
N ARG A 340 15.65 -7.63 22.02
CA ARG A 340 14.93 -6.56 22.73
C ARG A 340 15.07 -6.70 24.24
N LEU A 341 14.99 -7.92 24.78
CA LEU A 341 15.10 -8.20 26.22
C LEU A 341 16.44 -7.76 26.83
N ARG A 342 17.50 -7.71 26.02
CA ARG A 342 18.84 -7.30 26.44
C ARG A 342 19.00 -5.79 26.42
N VAL A 343 18.40 -5.12 25.44
CA VAL A 343 18.65 -3.70 25.15
C VAL A 343 17.54 -2.76 25.63
N PHE A 344 16.34 -3.29 25.88
CA PHE A 344 15.18 -2.58 26.44
C PHE A 344 14.49 -3.41 27.54
N PRO A 345 15.18 -3.73 28.65
CA PRO A 345 14.62 -4.56 29.72
C PRO A 345 13.38 -3.92 30.38
N ASP A 346 13.35 -2.59 30.49
CA ASP A 346 12.28 -1.85 31.16
C ASP A 346 11.04 -1.59 30.26
N SER A 347 11.04 -2.10 29.03
CA SER A 347 9.98 -1.87 28.05
C SER A 347 9.33 -3.18 27.60
N PRO A 348 8.60 -3.89 28.48
CA PRO A 348 8.03 -5.20 28.16
C PRO A 348 7.03 -5.15 27.00
N TYR A 349 6.32 -4.03 26.82
CA TYR A 349 5.32 -3.84 25.77
C TYR A 349 5.92 -3.67 24.36
N SER A 350 7.25 -3.54 24.23
CA SER A 350 7.92 -3.40 22.94
C SER A 350 8.21 -4.73 22.24
N ALA A 351 7.65 -5.86 22.69
CA ALA A 351 7.55 -7.06 21.85
C ALA A 351 6.42 -8.03 22.26
N PHE A 352 6.17 -9.04 21.44
CA PHE A 352 5.08 -10.00 21.60
C PHE A 352 5.29 -11.01 22.71
N THR A 353 6.53 -11.32 23.08
CA THR A 353 6.82 -12.22 24.22
C THR A 353 6.10 -11.82 25.49
N HIS A 354 5.90 -10.51 25.75
CA HIS A 354 5.09 -10.05 26.88
C HIS A 354 3.65 -10.57 26.82
N TYR A 355 2.95 -10.40 25.70
CA TYR A 355 1.56 -10.83 25.53
C TYR A 355 1.42 -12.36 25.43
N LEU A 356 2.41 -13.05 24.84
CA LEU A 356 2.48 -14.51 24.81
C LEU A 356 2.63 -15.14 26.20
N ARG A 357 3.23 -14.39 27.13
CA ARG A 357 3.42 -14.80 28.52
C ARG A 357 2.23 -14.45 29.39
N THR A 358 1.62 -13.31 29.13
CA THR A 358 0.50 -12.79 29.92
C THR A 358 -0.81 -13.11 29.22
N THR A 359 -1.30 -12.23 28.34
CA THR A 359 -2.48 -12.42 27.51
C THR A 359 -2.57 -11.31 26.46
N PHE A 360 -3.25 -11.58 25.35
CA PHE A 360 -3.67 -10.56 24.38
C PHE A 360 -5.05 -9.95 24.72
N PHE A 361 -5.74 -10.44 25.75
CA PHE A 361 -7.12 -10.07 26.07
C PHE A 361 -7.24 -9.31 27.40
N SER A 362 -6.33 -8.35 27.64
CA SER A 362 -6.33 -7.50 28.83
C SER A 362 -6.88 -6.10 28.54
N ARG A 363 -7.29 -5.35 29.58
CA ARG A 363 -7.58 -3.92 29.44
C ARG A 363 -6.38 -3.09 29.00
N SER A 364 -5.16 -3.53 29.32
CA SER A 364 -3.93 -2.87 28.87
C SER A 364 -3.76 -2.99 27.36
N VAL A 365 -4.12 -4.14 26.77
CA VAL A 365 -4.22 -4.28 25.30
C VAL A 365 -5.30 -3.38 24.72
N SER A 366 -6.49 -3.31 25.34
CA SER A 366 -7.54 -2.38 24.92
C SER A 366 -7.03 -0.93 24.84
N HIS A 367 -6.28 -0.47 25.86
CA HIS A 367 -5.65 0.85 25.83
C HIS A 367 -4.60 1.00 24.72
N CYS A 368 -3.79 -0.03 24.42
CA CYS A 368 -2.85 0.00 23.29
C CYS A 368 -3.59 0.20 21.95
N LEU A 369 -4.67 -0.55 21.74
CA LEU A 369 -5.48 -0.48 20.50
C LEU A 369 -6.12 0.90 20.35
N LEU A 370 -6.72 1.45 21.41
CA LEU A 370 -7.30 2.79 21.41
C LEU A 370 -6.23 3.88 21.22
N PHE A 371 -5.06 3.72 21.82
CA PHE A 371 -3.97 4.68 21.64
C PHE A 371 -3.42 4.65 20.21
N GLY A 372 -3.47 3.49 19.54
CA GLY A 372 -3.20 3.37 18.10
C GLY A 372 -4.07 4.30 17.23
N TYR A 373 -5.34 4.50 17.57
CA TYR A 373 -6.21 5.47 16.87
C TYR A 373 -5.77 6.92 17.09
N VAL A 374 -5.37 7.27 18.32
CA VAL A 374 -4.85 8.61 18.61
C VAL A 374 -3.60 8.88 17.79
N LEU A 375 -2.67 7.93 17.74
CA LEU A 375 -1.46 8.05 16.92
C LEU A 375 -1.77 8.11 15.43
N PHE A 376 -2.72 7.31 14.94
CA PHE A 376 -3.18 7.37 13.55
C PHE A 376 -3.55 8.80 13.12
N PHE A 377 -4.36 9.52 13.91
CA PHE A 377 -4.71 10.91 13.59
C PHE A 377 -3.52 11.86 13.64
N ILE A 378 -2.57 11.65 14.56
CA ILE A 378 -1.32 12.42 14.61
C ILE A 378 -0.55 12.23 13.31
N LEU A 379 -0.41 10.98 12.87
CA LEU A 379 0.35 10.63 11.67
C LEU A 379 -0.29 11.21 10.41
N LEU A 380 -1.61 11.17 10.29
CA LEU A 380 -2.33 11.82 9.19
C LEU A 380 -2.04 13.32 9.12
N GLY A 381 -2.08 14.02 10.27
CA GLY A 381 -1.80 15.45 10.33
C GLY A 381 -0.34 15.78 10.04
N VAL A 382 0.61 15.01 10.59
CA VAL A 382 2.04 15.17 10.31
C VAL A 382 2.31 14.96 8.82
N GLN A 383 1.79 13.88 8.24
CA GLN A 383 1.96 13.57 6.83
C GLN A 383 1.41 14.69 5.94
N SER A 384 0.18 15.14 6.22
CA SER A 384 -0.46 16.22 5.44
C SER A 384 0.31 17.53 5.55
N SER A 385 0.86 17.82 6.73
CA SER A 385 1.68 19.01 6.96
C SER A 385 3.00 18.93 6.20
N LEU A 386 3.68 17.77 6.20
CA LEU A 386 4.90 17.55 5.43
C LEU A 386 4.66 17.70 3.93
N PHE A 387 3.57 17.12 3.41
CA PHE A 387 3.19 17.29 2.00
C PHE A 387 2.87 18.75 1.67
N PHE A 388 2.12 19.44 2.51
CA PHE A 388 1.80 20.85 2.30
C PHE A 388 3.07 21.72 2.26
N ILE A 389 3.99 21.50 3.21
CA ILE A 389 5.28 22.19 3.22
C ILE A 389 6.06 21.85 1.95
N GLY A 390 6.19 20.56 1.61
CA GLY A 390 6.90 20.12 0.41
C GLY A 390 6.31 20.68 -0.89
N GLN A 391 4.98 20.72 -1.01
CA GLN A 391 4.28 21.32 -2.15
C GLN A 391 4.61 22.81 -2.28
N LYS A 392 4.63 23.53 -1.14
CA LYS A 392 4.84 24.98 -1.11
C LYS A 392 6.31 25.38 -1.29
N THR A 393 7.26 24.61 -0.77
CA THR A 393 8.67 25.02 -0.69
C THR A 393 9.62 24.17 -1.54
N LEU A 394 9.28 22.91 -1.80
CA LEU A 394 10.16 21.94 -2.49
C LEU A 394 9.59 21.49 -3.84
N GLY A 395 8.43 22.04 -4.24
CA GLY A 395 7.78 21.70 -5.51
C GLY A 395 7.27 20.26 -5.55
N VAL A 396 6.92 19.68 -4.41
CA VAL A 396 6.44 18.30 -4.29
C VAL A 396 5.07 18.15 -4.93
N TRP A 397 4.82 17.01 -5.58
CA TRP A 397 3.50 16.64 -6.09
C TRP A 397 3.37 15.11 -6.17
N LYS A 398 2.16 14.58 -6.36
CA LYS A 398 1.87 13.14 -6.33
C LYS A 398 0.77 12.79 -7.33
N GLU A 399 0.68 11.53 -7.73
CA GLU A 399 -0.39 10.98 -8.59
C GLU A 399 -1.52 10.31 -7.76
N TRP A 400 -2.67 10.03 -8.40
CA TRP A 400 -3.87 9.43 -7.80
C TRP A 400 -3.99 7.90 -7.96
N ILE A 401 -2.87 7.18 -8.07
CA ILE A 401 -2.86 5.75 -8.43
C ILE A 401 -3.55 4.81 -7.41
N TRP A 402 -3.65 5.22 -6.15
CA TRP A 402 -4.13 4.37 -5.05
C TRP A 402 -5.57 3.87 -5.22
N LEU A 403 -6.42 4.60 -5.96
CA LEU A 403 -7.80 4.18 -6.25
C LEU A 403 -7.89 3.07 -7.29
N ASN A 404 -6.94 3.01 -8.22
CA ASN A 404 -7.02 2.17 -9.42
C ASN A 404 -7.09 0.67 -9.05
N GLN A 405 -6.06 0.18 -8.35
CA GLN A 405 -5.94 -1.23 -7.98
C GLN A 405 -7.07 -1.69 -7.05
N ILE A 406 -7.36 -0.91 -6.00
CA ILE A 406 -8.33 -1.29 -4.96
C ILE A 406 -9.75 -1.34 -5.54
N SER A 407 -10.12 -0.35 -6.37
CA SER A 407 -11.45 -0.30 -7.01
C SER A 407 -11.64 -1.39 -8.06
N SER A 408 -10.55 -1.90 -8.64
CA SER A 408 -10.60 -3.00 -9.60
C SER A 408 -10.74 -4.39 -8.93
N ALA A 409 -10.64 -4.52 -7.61
CA ALA A 409 -10.78 -5.79 -6.91
C ALA A 409 -12.25 -6.26 -6.83
N TYR A 410 -12.51 -7.56 -6.63
CA TYR A 410 -13.87 -8.06 -6.38
C TYR A 410 -14.44 -7.52 -5.07
N VAL A 411 -13.60 -7.47 -4.04
CA VAL A 411 -13.90 -7.04 -2.68
C VAL A 411 -12.86 -5.98 -2.28
N PRO A 412 -13.08 -4.68 -2.61
CA PRO A 412 -12.09 -3.61 -2.43
C PRO A 412 -11.52 -3.50 -1.01
N PHE A 413 -12.38 -3.62 0.01
CA PHE A 413 -11.96 -3.53 1.40
C PHE A 413 -10.99 -4.66 1.83
N LEU A 414 -11.09 -5.85 1.20
CA LEU A 414 -10.17 -6.95 1.47
C LEU A 414 -8.76 -6.59 0.97
N SER A 415 -8.65 -5.96 -0.20
CA SER A 415 -7.35 -5.49 -0.72
C SER A 415 -6.73 -4.46 0.23
N ALA A 416 -7.51 -3.50 0.73
CA ALA A 416 -7.03 -2.52 1.70
C ALA A 416 -6.61 -3.17 3.04
N PHE A 417 -7.41 -4.11 3.55
CA PHE A 417 -7.08 -4.89 4.75
C PHE A 417 -5.76 -5.64 4.61
N VAL A 418 -5.60 -6.40 3.52
CA VAL A 418 -4.41 -7.26 3.31
C VAL A 418 -3.16 -6.42 3.12
N LEU A 419 -3.24 -5.32 2.35
CA LEU A 419 -2.13 -4.39 2.18
C LEU A 419 -1.66 -3.86 3.54
N ALA A 420 -2.58 -3.28 4.31
CA ALA A 420 -2.27 -2.63 5.58
C ALA A 420 -1.77 -3.59 6.66
N ILE A 421 -2.41 -4.76 6.83
CA ILE A 421 -1.99 -5.72 7.87
C ILE A 421 -0.65 -6.36 7.53
N THR A 422 -0.38 -6.59 6.24
CA THR A 422 0.88 -7.17 5.79
C THR A 422 2.03 -6.17 5.95
N ALA A 423 1.83 -4.91 5.53
CA ALA A 423 2.82 -3.84 5.67
C ALA A 423 3.11 -3.54 7.14
N SER A 424 2.09 -3.24 7.94
CA SER A 424 2.26 -2.92 9.36
C SER A 424 2.96 -4.01 10.16
N ILE A 425 2.64 -5.30 9.94
CA ILE A 425 3.35 -6.38 10.65
C ILE A 425 4.78 -6.52 10.15
N ASN A 426 5.01 -6.55 8.83
CA ASN A 426 6.36 -6.75 8.29
C ASN A 426 7.30 -5.64 8.70
N GLU A 427 6.86 -4.40 8.57
CA GLU A 427 7.70 -3.23 8.75
C GLU A 427 7.94 -2.91 10.22
N GLU A 428 6.92 -3.03 11.08
CA GLU A 428 7.12 -2.79 12.52
C GLU A 428 7.94 -3.90 13.17
N VAL A 429 7.78 -5.16 12.74
CA VAL A 429 8.61 -6.25 13.25
C VAL A 429 10.06 -6.11 12.76
N THR A 430 10.26 -5.77 11.49
CA THR A 430 11.60 -5.74 10.90
C THR A 430 12.38 -4.49 11.29
N PHE A 431 11.80 -3.30 11.17
CA PHE A 431 12.53 -2.06 11.44
C PHE A 431 12.52 -1.67 12.91
N ARG A 432 11.40 -1.87 13.62
CA ARG A 432 11.28 -1.41 15.00
C ARG A 432 11.69 -2.49 15.99
N LEU A 433 11.00 -3.64 16.00
CA LEU A 433 11.35 -4.71 16.92
C LEU A 433 12.78 -5.21 16.69
N PHE A 434 13.13 -5.57 15.46
CA PHE A 434 14.46 -6.08 15.15
C PHE A 434 15.49 -4.97 14.90
N GLY A 435 15.24 -4.08 13.93
CA GLY A 435 16.19 -3.08 13.49
C GLY A 435 16.66 -2.14 14.61
N ILE A 436 15.74 -1.55 15.37
CA ILE A 436 16.12 -0.64 16.48
C ILE A 436 16.87 -1.42 17.57
N SER A 437 16.44 -2.65 17.89
CA SER A 437 17.14 -3.49 18.87
C SER A 437 18.56 -3.83 18.42
N LEU A 438 18.75 -4.14 17.13
CA LEU A 438 20.05 -4.39 16.52
C LEU A 438 20.92 -3.13 16.57
N GLY A 439 20.40 -2.00 16.12
CA GLY A 439 21.08 -0.72 16.17
C GLY A 439 21.50 -0.35 17.59
N LYS A 440 20.58 -0.45 18.57
CA LYS A 440 20.86 -0.17 19.98
C LYS A 440 21.96 -1.09 20.54
N LYS A 441 21.98 -2.37 20.15
CA LYS A 441 23.00 -3.33 20.58
C LYS A 441 24.40 -2.91 20.16
N TYR A 442 24.58 -2.48 18.91
CA TYR A 442 25.90 -2.18 18.34
C TYR A 442 26.32 -0.72 18.53
N LEU A 443 25.39 0.22 18.33
CA LEU A 443 25.64 1.66 18.42
C LEU A 443 25.58 2.18 19.85
N LYS A 444 25.00 1.41 20.78
CA LYS A 444 24.74 1.78 22.18
C LYS A 444 23.84 3.03 22.37
N ASN A 445 23.38 3.64 21.29
CA ASN A 445 22.57 4.84 21.27
C ASN A 445 21.18 4.55 20.66
N THR A 446 20.11 4.79 21.43
CA THR A 446 18.73 4.56 20.97
C THR A 446 18.32 5.52 19.86
N ALA A 447 18.66 6.80 19.99
CA ALA A 447 18.28 7.82 19.02
C ALA A 447 18.92 7.56 17.66
N LEU A 448 20.21 7.18 17.65
CA LEU A 448 20.90 6.82 16.41
C LEU A 448 20.33 5.54 15.78
N ALA A 449 19.96 4.54 16.59
CA ALA A 449 19.29 3.33 16.10
C ALA A 449 17.94 3.64 15.45
N ILE A 450 17.13 4.50 16.09
CA ILE A 450 15.87 5.00 15.53
C ILE A 450 16.13 5.73 14.21
N PHE A 451 17.10 6.66 14.19
CA PHE A 451 17.42 7.44 13.00
C PHE A 451 17.80 6.56 11.80
N LEU A 452 18.75 5.65 11.96
CA LEU A 452 19.23 4.80 10.86
C LEU A 452 18.16 3.86 10.33
N THR A 453 17.37 3.25 11.22
CA THR A 453 16.28 2.35 10.82
C THR A 453 15.14 3.10 10.14
N SER A 454 14.88 4.34 10.56
CA SER A 454 13.88 5.21 9.93
C SER A 454 14.32 5.67 8.54
N CYS A 455 15.60 6.05 8.38
CA CYS A 455 16.16 6.38 7.07
C CYS A 455 16.10 5.18 6.13
N LEU A 456 16.49 3.99 6.60
CA LEU A 456 16.40 2.77 5.80
C LEU A 456 14.96 2.49 5.35
N TRP A 457 14.01 2.57 6.29
CA TRP A 457 12.59 2.39 5.99
C TRP A 457 12.06 3.41 4.97
N GLY A 458 12.44 4.68 5.10
CA GLY A 458 12.09 5.74 4.15
C GLY A 458 12.63 5.49 2.74
N ILE A 459 13.89 5.08 2.60
CA ILE A 459 14.49 4.77 1.29
C ILE A 459 13.73 3.64 0.59
N GLY A 460 13.19 2.67 1.34
CA GLY A 460 12.35 1.60 0.81
C GLY A 460 11.07 2.05 0.10
N HIS A 461 10.67 3.32 0.25
CA HIS A 461 9.47 3.90 -0.36
C HIS A 461 9.77 4.80 -1.57
N SER A 462 11.00 4.81 -2.07
CA SER A 462 11.45 5.68 -3.17
C SER A 462 10.84 5.38 -4.54
N THR A 463 10.17 4.23 -4.71
CA THR A 463 9.46 3.87 -5.95
C THR A 463 8.04 4.41 -6.03
N TYR A 464 7.51 5.00 -4.95
CA TYR A 464 6.19 5.63 -5.02
C TYR A 464 6.28 6.91 -5.85
N ALA A 465 5.30 7.11 -6.72
CA ALA A 465 5.21 8.25 -7.63
C ALA A 465 4.83 9.56 -6.89
N ILE A 466 5.73 9.98 -6.02
CA ILE A 466 5.71 11.25 -5.28
C ILE A 466 6.99 11.97 -5.68
N PHE A 467 6.85 13.09 -6.38
CA PHE A 467 7.95 13.74 -7.05
C PHE A 467 8.34 15.03 -6.31
N PRO A 468 9.64 15.38 -6.25
CA PRO A 468 10.77 14.55 -6.67
C PRO A 468 10.89 13.29 -5.80
N VAL A 469 11.28 12.16 -6.40
CA VAL A 469 11.21 10.80 -5.79
C VAL A 469 11.89 10.67 -4.42
N TRP A 470 12.94 11.45 -4.17
CA TRP A 470 13.64 11.45 -2.88
C TRP A 470 12.78 11.98 -1.73
N PHE A 471 11.76 12.80 -2.01
CA PHE A 471 10.92 13.42 -0.98
C PHE A 471 10.21 12.36 -0.16
N ARG A 472 9.71 11.30 -0.82
CA ARG A 472 9.02 10.21 -0.13
C ARG A 472 9.90 9.54 0.90
N SER A 473 11.20 9.40 0.61
CA SER A 473 12.15 8.81 1.56
C SER A 473 12.36 9.67 2.81
N ILE A 474 12.36 10.99 2.67
CA ILE A 474 12.46 11.91 3.81
C ILE A 474 11.16 11.93 4.60
N GLU A 475 10.02 12.04 3.92
CA GLU A 475 8.69 12.06 4.52
C GLU A 475 8.45 10.80 5.38
N VAL A 476 8.61 9.62 4.78
CA VAL A 476 8.43 8.34 5.48
C VAL A 476 9.53 8.15 6.54
N GLY A 477 10.75 8.63 6.29
CA GLY A 477 11.80 8.65 7.30
C GLY A 477 11.42 9.43 8.56
N ILE A 478 10.79 10.61 8.42
CA ILE A 478 10.29 11.40 9.55
C ILE A 478 9.18 10.66 10.30
N LEU A 479 8.23 10.04 9.59
CA LEU A 479 7.23 9.17 10.22
C LEU A 479 7.90 8.00 10.94
N GLY A 480 8.99 7.47 10.38
CA GLY A 480 9.83 6.44 10.98
C GLY A 480 10.40 6.85 12.33
N LEU A 481 10.86 8.10 12.45
CA LEU A 481 11.38 8.63 13.72
C LEU A 481 10.30 8.66 14.79
N ILE A 482 9.08 9.10 14.43
CA ILE A 482 7.91 9.08 15.32
C ILE A 482 7.61 7.63 15.74
N TYR A 483 7.57 6.71 14.77
CA TYR A 483 7.32 5.29 15.03
C TYR A 483 8.37 4.68 15.96
N GLY A 484 9.65 5.00 15.76
CA GLY A 484 10.73 4.52 16.62
C GLY A 484 10.62 5.05 18.05
N PHE A 485 10.25 6.32 18.23
CA PHE A 485 9.95 6.88 19.55
C PHE A 485 8.77 6.17 20.22
N ILE A 486 7.67 5.99 19.48
CA ILE A 486 6.47 5.30 19.98
C ILE A 486 6.78 3.85 20.34
N PHE A 487 7.55 3.14 19.52
CA PHE A 487 7.97 1.77 19.77
C PHE A 487 8.68 1.62 21.12
N VAL A 488 9.68 2.47 21.38
CA VAL A 488 10.47 2.41 22.61
C VAL A 488 9.62 2.77 23.83
N ARG A 489 8.72 3.77 23.72
CA ARG A 489 7.99 4.31 24.87
C ARG A 489 6.64 3.66 25.15
N TYR A 490 5.88 3.34 24.10
CA TYR A 490 4.48 2.89 24.16
C TYR A 490 4.25 1.50 23.56
N GLY A 491 5.30 0.88 23.01
CA GLY A 491 5.29 -0.52 22.64
C GLY A 491 4.81 -0.82 21.22
N LEU A 492 5.00 -2.08 20.85
CA LEU A 492 4.90 -2.55 19.46
C LEU A 492 3.45 -2.66 18.97
N LEU A 493 2.54 -3.15 19.81
CA LEU A 493 1.16 -3.40 19.40
C LEU A 493 0.42 -2.10 19.04
N THR A 494 0.60 -1.05 19.85
CA THR A 494 0.09 0.29 19.56
C THR A 494 0.52 0.77 18.19
N LEU A 495 1.79 0.53 17.84
CA LEU A 495 2.39 1.00 16.60
C LEU A 495 1.87 0.25 15.39
N ILE A 496 1.74 -1.08 15.48
CA ILE A 496 1.13 -1.91 14.43
C ILE A 496 -0.30 -1.43 14.14
N VAL A 497 -1.08 -1.08 15.17
CA VAL A 497 -2.43 -0.55 14.98
C VAL A 497 -2.42 0.80 14.29
N ALA A 498 -1.57 1.73 14.74
CA ALA A 498 -1.48 3.06 14.12
C ALA A 498 -1.08 2.97 12.63
N HIS A 499 -0.10 2.12 12.32
CA HIS A 499 0.34 1.88 10.94
C HIS A 499 -0.76 1.20 10.12
N TYR A 500 -1.37 0.14 10.63
CA TYR A 500 -2.49 -0.53 9.97
C TYR A 500 -3.62 0.47 9.63
N LEU A 501 -4.03 1.30 10.60
CA LEU A 501 -5.09 2.29 10.39
C LEU A 501 -4.70 3.32 9.33
N PHE A 502 -3.45 3.77 9.34
CA PHE A 502 -2.92 4.71 8.36
C PHE A 502 -3.00 4.16 6.93
N ASP A 503 -2.55 2.92 6.72
CA ASP A 503 -2.58 2.29 5.39
C ASP A 503 -4.00 1.96 4.92
N VAL A 504 -4.84 1.42 5.83
CA VAL A 504 -6.26 1.18 5.51
C VAL A 504 -6.91 2.49 5.10
N PHE A 505 -6.68 3.56 5.86
CA PHE A 505 -7.26 4.86 5.61
C PHE A 505 -6.95 5.35 4.19
N TRP A 506 -5.69 5.31 3.77
CA TRP A 506 -5.33 5.68 2.39
C TRP A 506 -5.97 4.78 1.34
N GLY A 507 -6.24 3.50 1.65
CA GLY A 507 -6.93 2.59 0.73
C GLY A 507 -8.44 2.77 0.64
N VAL A 508 -9.09 3.39 1.63
CA VAL A 508 -10.57 3.48 1.71
C VAL A 508 -11.13 4.89 1.86
N ALA A 509 -10.30 5.90 2.09
CA ALA A 509 -10.73 7.29 2.31
C ALA A 509 -11.59 7.82 1.15
N GLY A 510 -11.27 7.46 -0.10
CA GLY A 510 -12.09 7.82 -1.26
C GLY A 510 -13.50 7.22 -1.25
N TYR A 511 -13.69 6.06 -0.62
CA TYR A 511 -15.01 5.45 -0.45
C TYR A 511 -15.81 6.10 0.67
N ILE A 512 -15.13 6.63 1.68
CA ILE A 512 -15.75 7.25 2.85
C ILE A 512 -16.16 8.69 2.56
N PHE A 513 -15.32 9.44 1.85
CA PHE A 513 -15.49 10.88 1.64
C PHE A 513 -15.93 11.26 0.22
N GLY A 514 -15.82 10.35 -0.76
CA GLY A 514 -16.27 10.57 -2.13
C GLY A 514 -17.72 10.12 -2.38
N GLU A 515 -18.22 10.40 -3.59
CA GLU A 515 -19.54 9.94 -4.04
C GLU A 515 -19.46 8.49 -4.52
N THR A 516 -19.70 7.55 -3.60
CA THR A 516 -19.57 6.11 -3.85
C THR A 516 -20.78 5.32 -3.38
N SER A 517 -20.89 4.05 -3.80
CA SER A 517 -21.97 3.17 -3.34
C SER A 517 -21.94 2.92 -1.82
N ALA A 518 -23.11 2.76 -1.20
CA ALA A 518 -23.23 2.49 0.23
C ALA A 518 -22.43 1.26 0.69
N LEU A 519 -22.29 0.24 -0.17
CA LEU A 519 -21.48 -0.95 0.14
C LEU A 519 -19.99 -0.60 0.32
N LEU A 520 -19.43 0.23 -0.57
CA LEU A 520 -18.03 0.66 -0.48
C LEU A 520 -17.79 1.50 0.77
N PHE A 521 -18.71 2.41 1.10
CA PHE A 521 -18.67 3.19 2.33
C PHE A 521 -18.67 2.30 3.58
N VAL A 522 -19.67 1.42 3.72
CA VAL A 522 -19.85 0.58 4.91
C VAL A 522 -18.68 -0.37 5.10
N THR A 523 -18.20 -0.98 4.01
CA THR A 523 -17.07 -1.90 4.09
C THR A 523 -15.73 -1.21 4.34
N GLY A 524 -15.52 0.00 3.80
CA GLY A 524 -14.37 0.85 4.14
C GLY A 524 -14.36 1.23 5.62
N ALA A 525 -15.50 1.67 6.15
CA ALA A 525 -15.66 1.98 7.57
C ALA A 525 -15.47 0.74 8.47
N PHE A 526 -15.98 -0.42 8.05
CA PHE A 526 -15.81 -1.68 8.79
C PHE A 526 -14.33 -2.04 8.99
N VAL A 527 -13.51 -1.98 7.94
CA VAL A 527 -12.08 -2.34 8.05
C VAL A 527 -11.34 -1.38 8.99
N LEU A 528 -11.64 -0.08 8.95
CA LEU A 528 -11.11 0.88 9.94
C LEU A 528 -11.56 0.60 11.37
N SER A 529 -12.69 -0.08 11.58
CA SER A 529 -13.24 -0.39 12.90
C SER A 529 -12.68 -1.68 13.53
N ILE A 530 -11.95 -2.51 12.78
CA ILE A 530 -11.45 -3.81 13.27
C ILE A 530 -10.65 -3.67 14.59
N PRO A 531 -9.65 -2.77 14.70
CA PRO A 531 -8.93 -2.59 15.96
C PRO A 531 -9.81 -2.12 17.11
N LEU A 532 -10.83 -1.29 16.85
CA LEU A 532 -11.80 -0.86 17.87
C LEU A 532 -12.65 -2.03 18.37
N LEU A 533 -13.14 -2.90 17.47
CA LEU A 533 -13.87 -4.11 17.86
C LEU A 533 -13.01 -5.02 18.74
N LEU A 534 -11.73 -5.19 18.39
CA LEU A 534 -10.77 -5.92 19.22
C LEU A 534 -10.54 -5.23 20.57
N ALA A 535 -10.50 -3.90 20.62
CA ALA A 535 -10.36 -3.13 21.86
C ALA A 535 -11.54 -3.34 22.80
N VAL A 536 -12.77 -3.39 22.26
CA VAL A 536 -13.99 -3.68 23.01
C VAL A 536 -13.95 -5.09 23.58
N VAL A 537 -13.58 -6.09 22.77
CA VAL A 537 -13.43 -7.49 23.23
C VAL A 537 -12.41 -7.57 24.37
N CYS A 538 -11.23 -6.96 24.21
CA CYS A 538 -10.19 -6.96 25.25
C CYS A 538 -10.63 -6.25 26.54
N TYR A 539 -11.42 -5.18 26.42
CA TYR A 539 -11.94 -4.43 27.57
C TYR A 539 -12.87 -5.27 28.43
N PHE A 540 -13.78 -6.03 27.79
CA PHE A 540 -14.75 -6.88 28.48
C PHE A 540 -14.16 -8.20 28.96
N MET A 541 -13.27 -8.84 28.19
CA MET A 541 -12.60 -10.06 28.63
C MET A 541 -11.68 -9.84 29.84
N ASN A 542 -10.97 -8.71 29.88
CA ASN A 542 -10.15 -8.24 31.01
C ASN A 542 -9.36 -9.35 31.72
N GLN A 543 -8.69 -10.21 30.95
CA GLN A 543 -7.82 -11.23 31.50
C GLN A 543 -6.64 -10.56 32.24
N LYS A 544 -6.34 -11.01 33.46
CA LYS A 544 -5.26 -10.45 34.28
C LYS A 544 -3.90 -10.78 33.65
N GLU A 545 -3.05 -9.76 33.53
CA GLU A 545 -1.64 -9.90 33.14
C GLU A 545 -0.83 -10.48 34.32
N ASP A 546 -0.97 -11.78 34.58
CA ASP A 546 -0.33 -12.46 35.71
C ASP A 546 1.02 -13.09 35.33
N TYR A 547 2.09 -12.36 35.63
CA TYR A 547 3.46 -12.82 35.43
C TYR A 547 3.85 -14.00 36.33
N LYS A 548 3.28 -14.16 37.52
CA LYS A 548 3.60 -15.30 38.41
C LYS A 548 3.02 -16.59 37.85
N LYS A 549 1.75 -16.56 37.42
CA LYS A 549 1.11 -17.68 36.73
C LYS A 549 1.85 -18.01 35.43
N SER A 550 2.29 -16.98 34.71
CA SER A 550 3.12 -17.13 33.52
C SER A 550 4.44 -17.85 33.80
N GLN A 551 5.19 -17.43 34.82
CA GLN A 551 6.46 -18.05 35.20
C GLN A 551 6.31 -19.54 35.52
N LYS A 552 5.24 -19.92 36.25
CA LYS A 552 4.93 -21.33 36.51
C LYS A 552 4.68 -22.11 35.22
N SER A 553 3.94 -21.52 34.27
CA SER A 553 3.71 -22.12 32.95
C SER A 553 4.98 -22.24 32.12
N ILE A 554 5.85 -21.23 32.16
CA ILE A 554 7.12 -21.18 31.43
C ILE A 554 8.08 -22.24 31.95
N ARG A 555 8.17 -22.46 33.28
CA ARG A 555 8.98 -23.55 33.87
C ARG A 555 8.63 -24.91 33.28
N GLY A 556 7.34 -25.17 33.08
CA GLY A 556 6.85 -26.40 32.43
C GLY A 556 7.19 -26.52 30.93
N LYS A 557 7.67 -25.44 30.29
CA LYS A 557 8.07 -25.39 28.87
C LYS A 557 9.59 -25.37 28.67
N LEU A 558 10.37 -25.38 29.75
CA LEU A 558 11.84 -25.43 29.68
C LEU A 558 12.30 -26.79 29.14
N THR A 559 13.34 -26.80 28.31
CA THR A 559 14.00 -28.04 27.91
C THR A 559 14.86 -28.58 29.06
N PRO A 560 15.27 -29.86 29.03
CA PRO A 560 16.17 -30.41 30.05
C PRO A 560 17.46 -29.58 30.23
N ILE A 561 18.04 -29.11 29.12
CA ILE A 561 19.22 -28.23 29.13
C ILE A 561 18.91 -26.90 29.82
N GLN A 562 17.77 -26.28 29.52
CA GLN A 562 17.40 -25.01 30.14
C GLN A 562 17.06 -25.15 31.62
N GLN A 563 16.48 -26.27 32.05
CA GLN A 563 16.26 -26.58 33.46
C GLN A 563 17.58 -26.75 34.21
N TYR A 564 18.53 -27.48 33.61
CA TYR A 564 19.89 -27.60 34.16
C TYR A 564 20.58 -26.24 34.27
N ASN A 565 20.56 -25.45 33.20
CA ASN A 565 21.13 -24.11 33.15
C ASN A 565 20.49 -23.15 34.17
N LEU A 566 19.17 -23.26 34.39
CA LEU A 566 18.48 -22.49 35.42
C LEU A 566 19.02 -22.83 36.81
N GLY A 567 19.25 -24.11 37.12
CA GLY A 567 19.86 -24.54 38.38
C GLY A 567 21.27 -23.98 38.57
N VAL A 568 22.10 -24.02 37.52
CA VAL A 568 23.46 -23.45 37.54
C VAL A 568 23.41 -21.93 37.79
N LEU A 569 22.51 -21.22 37.11
CA LEU A 569 22.31 -19.78 37.29
C LEU A 569 21.87 -19.44 38.71
N THR A 570 20.87 -20.13 39.26
CA THR A 570 20.37 -19.88 40.62
C THR A 570 21.48 -20.09 41.66
N ALA A 571 22.30 -21.15 41.52
CA ALA A 571 23.44 -21.39 42.41
C ALA A 571 24.52 -20.29 42.31
N TYR A 572 24.87 -19.88 41.09
CA TYR A 572 25.82 -18.80 40.85
C TYR A 572 25.34 -17.46 41.43
N MET A 573 24.09 -17.09 41.18
CA MET A 573 23.51 -15.84 41.69
C MET A 573 23.40 -15.83 43.21
N TYR A 574 23.15 -16.99 43.84
CA TYR A 574 23.16 -17.11 45.30
C TYR A 574 24.53 -16.72 45.88
N ALA A 575 25.62 -17.22 45.27
CA ALA A 575 26.98 -16.89 45.69
C ALA A 575 27.32 -15.40 45.46
N LYS A 576 26.88 -14.81 44.35
CA LYS A 576 27.09 -13.36 44.10
C LYS A 576 26.27 -12.48 45.05
N LYS A 577 25.04 -12.88 45.35
CA LYS A 577 24.18 -12.19 46.33
C LYS A 577 24.80 -12.24 47.72
N SER A 578 25.37 -13.36 48.14
CA SER A 578 26.05 -13.46 49.45
C SER A 578 27.34 -12.62 49.52
N GLN A 579 27.96 -12.31 48.37
CA GLN A 579 29.06 -11.36 48.25
C GLN A 579 28.62 -9.89 48.21
N GLY A 580 27.33 -9.60 48.38
CA GLY A 580 26.80 -8.23 48.43
C GLY A 580 26.57 -7.58 47.06
N GLN A 581 26.62 -8.33 45.95
CA GLN A 581 26.31 -7.77 44.64
C GLN A 581 24.81 -7.48 44.48
N SER A 582 24.49 -6.35 43.83
CA SER A 582 23.11 -5.98 43.54
C SER A 582 22.49 -6.88 42.46
N GLN A 583 21.17 -7.04 42.49
CA GLN A 583 20.42 -7.79 41.48
C GLN A 583 20.73 -7.28 40.05
N GLN A 584 20.86 -5.97 39.89
CA GLN A 584 21.17 -5.34 38.61
C GLN A 584 22.59 -5.70 38.12
N ALA A 585 23.59 -5.61 39.00
CA ALA A 585 24.98 -5.93 38.65
C ALA A 585 25.12 -7.40 38.20
N ILE A 586 24.47 -8.33 38.91
CA ILE A 586 24.43 -9.76 38.58
C ILE A 586 23.79 -9.98 37.20
N ARG A 587 22.67 -9.29 36.93
CA ARG A 587 21.98 -9.36 35.63
C ARG A 587 22.89 -8.87 34.51
N GLU A 588 23.51 -7.71 34.68
CA GLU A 588 24.39 -7.10 33.68
C GLU A 588 25.60 -7.99 33.36
N GLU A 589 26.23 -8.59 34.39
CA GLU A 589 27.33 -9.56 34.23
C GLU A 589 26.90 -10.76 33.38
N LEU A 590 25.77 -11.40 33.71
CA LEU A 590 25.30 -12.59 33.00
C LEU A 590 24.88 -12.30 31.56
N ILE A 591 24.23 -11.15 31.32
CA ILE A 591 23.86 -10.72 29.97
C ILE A 591 25.11 -10.41 29.12
N ALA A 592 26.15 -9.82 29.73
CA ALA A 592 27.43 -9.57 29.06
C ALA A 592 28.13 -10.87 28.65
N HIS A 593 28.00 -11.94 29.45
CA HIS A 593 28.47 -13.29 29.12
C HIS A 593 27.51 -14.08 28.20
N GLU A 594 26.57 -13.39 27.56
CA GLU A 594 25.61 -13.91 26.60
C GLU A 594 24.66 -15.01 27.09
N TRP A 595 24.43 -15.11 28.40
CA TRP A 595 23.39 -15.98 28.97
C TRP A 595 22.00 -15.61 28.43
N ASP A 596 21.10 -16.60 28.43
CA ASP A 596 19.69 -16.40 28.06
C ASP A 596 19.05 -15.45 29.08
N ALA A 597 18.69 -14.25 28.62
CA ALA A 597 18.13 -13.19 29.45
C ALA A 597 16.89 -13.65 30.22
N GLU A 598 16.10 -14.55 29.64
CA GLU A 598 14.89 -15.04 30.26
C GLU A 598 15.15 -16.06 31.36
N LEU A 599 16.18 -16.90 31.20
CA LEU A 599 16.61 -17.80 32.27
C LEU A 599 17.23 -17.00 33.42
N VAL A 600 17.98 -15.96 33.09
CA VAL A 600 18.54 -15.02 34.07
C VAL A 600 17.41 -14.36 34.87
N ASP A 601 16.40 -13.81 34.19
CA ASP A 601 15.27 -13.14 34.85
C ASP A 601 14.43 -14.13 35.69
N LEU A 602 14.27 -15.38 35.25
CA LEU A 602 13.63 -16.44 36.03
C LEU A 602 14.41 -16.80 37.31
N ALA A 603 15.74 -16.89 37.24
CA ALA A 603 16.60 -17.17 38.39
C ALA A 603 16.63 -15.99 39.38
N LEU A 604 16.67 -14.75 38.89
CA LEU A 604 16.64 -13.56 39.76
C LEU A 604 15.34 -13.48 40.56
N VAL A 605 14.20 -13.79 39.93
CA VAL A 605 12.91 -13.79 40.63
C VAL A 605 12.83 -14.89 41.69
N GLU A 606 13.45 -16.05 41.47
CA GLU A 606 13.57 -17.12 42.47
C GLU A 606 14.41 -16.68 43.68
N LEU A 607 15.47 -15.93 43.43
CA LEU A 607 16.45 -15.56 44.46
C LEU A 607 16.10 -14.28 45.25
N PHE A 608 15.47 -13.31 44.60
CA PHE A 608 15.16 -11.99 45.15
C PHE A 608 13.65 -11.74 45.35
N GLY A 609 12.78 -12.64 44.86
CA GLY A 609 11.33 -12.43 44.83
C GLY A 609 10.87 -11.60 43.64
N SER A 610 9.56 -11.60 43.36
CA SER A 610 8.99 -10.78 42.27
C SER A 610 9.02 -9.31 42.65
N GLN A 611 9.74 -8.46 41.90
CA GLN A 611 9.44 -7.04 41.91
C GLN A 611 8.11 -6.83 41.16
N THR A 612 7.17 -6.17 41.83
CA THR A 612 5.81 -5.85 41.34
C THR A 612 5.80 -4.84 40.22
#